data_AF-A0A4C9ZWD5-F1
#
_entry.id   AF-A0A4C9ZWD5-F1
#
_cell.length_a   1.000
_cell.length_b   1.000
_cell.length_c   1.000
_cell.angle_alpha   90.00
_cell.angle_beta   90.00
_cell.angle_gamma   90.00
#
_symmetry.space_group_name_H-M   'P 1'
#
loop_
_entity.id
_entity.type
_entity.pdbx_description
1 polymer ?
#
loop_
_entity_poly.entity_id
_entity_poly.type
_entity_poly.pdbx_seq_one_letter_code
_entity_poly.pdbx_strand_id
1 'polypeptide(L)' 'MAYDSTSWRNAIRLLASGAIKVKPMITHRIGLSQWREGFDAMVDKTAIKVIMTYDFDE' A
#
# COMPACT_ATOMS: atom_id res chain seq x y z
N MET A 1 -8.54 5.79 18.60
CA MET A 1 -7.63 4.79 17.99
C MET A 1 -7.56 5.08 16.50
N ALA A 2 -6.42 4.86 15.83
CA ALA A 2 -6.28 5.20 14.40
C ALA A 2 -7.05 4.26 13.44
N TYR A 3 -7.54 3.12 13.94
CA TYR A 3 -8.18 2.06 13.15
C TYR A 3 -9.60 1.75 13.66
N ASP A 4 -10.40 2.80 13.91
CA ASP A 4 -11.81 2.63 14.23
C ASP A 4 -12.71 2.87 13.01
N SER A 5 -14.00 2.57 13.14
CA SER A 5 -14.94 2.73 12.03
C SER A 5 -15.09 4.18 11.57
N THR A 6 -14.81 5.15 12.44
CA THR A 6 -14.86 6.58 12.14
C THR A 6 -13.66 6.99 11.29
N SER A 7 -12.44 6.59 11.68
CA SER A 7 -11.24 6.89 10.91
C SER A 7 -11.30 6.30 9.50
N TRP A 8 -11.81 5.06 9.35
CA TRP A 8 -12.03 4.43 8.05
C TRP A 8 -12.99 5.22 7.15
N ARG A 9 -14.17 5.59 7.66
CA ARG A 9 -15.16 6.35 6.89
C ARG A 9 -14.61 7.71 6.44
N ASN A 10 -13.87 8.38 7.31
CA ASN A 10 -13.25 9.67 6.98
C ASN A 10 -12.15 9.53 5.92
N ALA A 11 -11.26 8.54 6.05
CA ALA A 11 -10.19 8.30 5.10
C ALA A 11 -10.73 7.96 3.69
N ILE A 12 -11.78 7.13 3.61
CA ILE A 12 -12.44 6.79 2.34
C ILE A 12 -13.06 8.04 1.70
N ARG A 13 -13.73 8.90 2.49
CA ARG A 13 -14.31 10.16 1.98
C ARG A 13 -13.23 11.11 1.44
N LEU A 14 -12.10 11.24 2.13
CA LEU A 14 -10.96 12.04 1.66
C LEU A 14 -10.34 11.51 0.37
N LEU A 15 -10.24 10.18 0.25
CA LEU A 15 -9.75 9.54 -0.97
C LEU A 15 -10.73 9.73 -2.14
N ALA A 16 -12.02 9.53 -1.89
CA ALA A 16 -13.08 9.67 -2.90
C ALA A 16 -13.24 11.12 -3.40
N SER A 17 -13.05 12.11 -2.53
CA SER A 17 -13.09 13.53 -2.92
C SER A 17 -11.84 14.00 -3.66
N GLY A 18 -10.77 13.19 -3.72
CA GLY A 18 -9.49 13.58 -4.29
C GLY A 18 -8.68 14.56 -3.43
N ALA A 19 -9.11 14.80 -2.17
CA ALA A 19 -8.42 15.70 -1.24
C ALA A 19 -7.02 15.20 -0.85
N ILE A 20 -6.75 13.90 -1.01
CA ILE A 20 -5.44 13.28 -0.78
C ILE A 20 -4.96 12.51 -2.01
N LYS A 21 -3.68 12.68 -2.36
CA LYS A 21 -3.04 12.01 -3.50
C LYS A 21 -2.14 10.87 -3.00
N VAL A 22 -2.73 9.69 -2.80
CA VAL A 22 -2.00 8.54 -2.23
C VAL A 22 -1.29 7.67 -3.28
N LYS A 23 -1.69 7.76 -4.56
CA LYS A 23 -1.09 6.93 -5.63
C LYS A 23 0.44 7.09 -5.75
N PRO A 24 1.03 8.30 -5.68
CA PRO A 24 2.48 8.47 -5.76
C PRO A 24 3.27 7.83 -4.62
N MET A 25 2.63 7.50 -3.49
CA MET A 25 3.29 6.79 -2.40
C MET A 25 3.59 5.32 -2.74
N ILE A 26 2.87 4.75 -3.71
CA ILE A 26 3.07 3.36 -4.16
C ILE A 26 4.28 3.33 -5.09
N THR A 27 5.41 2.87 -4.57
CA THR A 27 6.66 2.80 -5.35
C THR A 27 6.86 1.44 -6.01
N HIS A 28 6.22 0.38 -5.48
CA HIS A 28 6.33 -0.97 -6.04
C HIS A 28 4.97 -1.67 -6.10
N ARG A 29 4.77 -2.43 -7.18
CA ARG A 29 3.69 -3.39 -7.36
C ARG A 29 4.32 -4.70 -7.80
N ILE A 30 4.23 -5.72 -6.97
CA ILE A 30 4.92 -7.00 -7.17
C ILE A 30 3.99 -8.17 -6.88
N GLY A 31 4.37 -9.36 -7.34
CA GLY A 31 3.75 -10.61 -6.93
C GLY A 31 4.04 -10.95 -5.47
N LEU A 32 3.19 -11.78 -4.84
CA LEU A 32 3.43 -12.30 -3.50
C LEU A 32 4.64 -13.24 -3.50
N SER A 33 4.91 -13.94 -4.60
CA SER A 33 6.13 -14.71 -4.81
C SER A 33 7.42 -13.90 -4.59
N GLN A 34 7.37 -12.58 -4.84
CA GLN A 34 8.48 -11.63 -4.67
C GLN A 34 8.51 -10.94 -3.29
N TRP A 35 7.78 -11.46 -2.29
CA TRP A 35 7.64 -10.79 -0.99
C TRP A 35 8.97 -10.32 -0.40
N ARG A 36 10.04 -11.13 -0.51
CA ARG A 36 11.34 -10.83 0.08
C ARG A 36 11.95 -9.57 -0.53
N GLU A 37 11.95 -9.45 -1.85
CA GLU A 37 12.42 -8.24 -2.56
C GLU A 37 11.65 -7.00 -2.08
N GLY A 38 10.33 -7.11 -1.90
CA GLY A 38 9.52 -6.03 -1.37
C GLY A 38 9.88 -5.62 0.06
N PHE A 39 10.22 -6.57 0.92
CA PHE A 39 10.68 -6.28 2.29
C PHE A 39 12.09 -5.68 2.31
N ASP A 40 13.01 -6.23 1.53
CA ASP A 40 14.38 -5.72 1.42
C ASP A 40 14.38 -4.26 0.92
N ALA A 41 13.57 -3.93 -0.09
CA ALA A 41 13.42 -2.55 -0.57
C ALA A 41 12.87 -1.58 0.50
N MET A 42 12.04 -2.06 1.43
CA MET A 42 11.57 -1.26 2.57
C MET A 42 12.67 -1.06 3.62
N VAL A 43 13.47 -2.09 3.90
CA VAL A 43 14.61 -2.03 4.83
C VAL A 43 15.69 -1.07 4.30
N ASP A 44 16.00 -1.17 3.02
CA ASP A 44 17.01 -0.36 2.33
C ASP A 44 16.54 1.07 2.04
N LYS A 45 15.28 1.39 2.36
CA LYS A 45 14.65 2.71 2.13
C LYS A 45 14.64 3.13 0.66
N THR A 46 14.62 2.16 -0.25
CA THR A 46 14.44 2.37 -1.69
C THR A 46 12.95 2.31 -2.08
N ALA A 47 12.08 1.88 -1.17
CA ALA A 47 10.62 1.90 -1.31
C ALA A 47 9.91 2.78 -0.26
N ILE A 48 8.68 3.22 -0.60
CA ILE A 48 7.76 3.93 0.32
C ILE A 48 6.57 3.02 0.66
N LYS A 49 5.85 2.55 -0.37
CA LYS A 49 4.76 1.59 -0.23
C LYS A 49 4.86 0.53 -1.32
N VAL A 50 5.00 -0.71 -0.88
CA VAL A 50 4.93 -1.90 -1.72
C VAL A 50 3.51 -2.46 -1.65
N ILE A 51 2.91 -2.72 -2.80
CA ILE A 51 1.64 -3.46 -2.92
C ILE A 51 1.95 -4.84 -3.50
N MET A 52 1.58 -5.88 -2.76
CA MET A 52 1.73 -7.28 -3.18
C MET A 52 0.38 -7.83 -3.62
N THR A 53 0.35 -8.53 -4.75
CA THR A 53 -0.82 -9.25 -5.26
C THR A 53 -0.52 -10.73 -5.35
N TYR A 54 -1.47 -11.58 -4.95
CA TYR A 54 -1.32 -13.04 -5.08
C TYR A 54 -1.11 -13.41 -6.55
N ASP A 55 -0.08 -14.21 -6.83
CA ASP A 55 0.43 -14.55 -8.16
C ASP A 55 0.87 -16.01 -8.27
N PHE A 56 0.46 -16.86 -7.33
CA PHE A 56 0.62 -18.30 -7.48
C PHE A 56 -0.52 -18.83 -8.37
N ASP A 57 -0.20 -19.75 -9.27
CA ASP A 57 -1.22 -20.49 -10.03
C ASP A 57 -2.15 -21.26 -9.05
N GLU A 58 -3.42 -21.46 -9.42
CA GLU A 58 -4.36 -22.33 -8.67
C GLU A 58 -3.88 -23.78 -8.54
#